data_AF-A0A7C7KWJ3-F1
#
_entry.id   AF-A0A7C7KWJ3-F1
#
_cell.length_a   1.000
_cell.length_b   1.000
_cell.length_c   1.000
_cell.angle_alpha   90.00
_cell.angle_beta   90.00
_cell.angle_gamma   90.00
#
_symmetry.space_group_name_H-M   'P 1'
#
loop_
_entity.id
_entity.type
_entity.pdbx_description
1 polymer ?
#
loop_
_entity_poly.entity_id
_entity_poly.type
_entity_poly.pdbx_seq_one_letter_code
_entity_poly.pdbx_strand_id
1 'polypeptide(L)'
;LVNHAVEHAHQHGFAMLLMHFIVVCAMTCIPWLCSSAIREPLLIGYASSMIKVFRDSPVQPIGDAGIHIYSGRNEWEAFQIVLRAQGAVVRNISIRVSDLHGPHGAMIPSEHIEICRVGYVYIRQPSHRIGHQGWYPDPLIPQSAPFTLPANVGNQPLWFTVKVPKGIIAGDYRGFIELSWSADSNTSSTVKRITRRIPLRLTVWDITLPDAYHTGSAFGLWYDEVRIAHGLKAGTSEEKAMREKYYWFLVERHLPPRNLPVNPASEGAERFLNDPRVYNFALPFSRNREEFARLMEYIKSKGWLQKGYLYVIDEPSPQDYPRCRETYQYIKSIEPQAKFLLTEPPTPELYGYVDIWCPNLAAFDEQHARERQALGEQVWWYTCIGPKYPYPTYLIDDDGISHRILQWMQAVYNVQGNLYWSTTCWRRWNSKLQRREPNDVWENPMAFPGGNGDGFLLYPGSKVGIDGPISSIRLELIRDGTEDCEYLWLLRHEIDELAKRFDLTKHI
;
A
#
# COMPACT_ATOMS: atom_id res chain seq x y z
N LEU A 1 10.57 -49.00 -85.64
CA LEU A 1 9.57 -47.95 -85.90
C LEU A 1 8.35 -48.26 -85.06
N VAL A 2 8.04 -47.37 -84.12
CA VAL A 2 6.71 -47.08 -83.59
C VAL A 2 5.90 -48.32 -83.17
N ASN A 3 6.00 -48.70 -81.87
CA ASN A 3 4.91 -49.21 -81.03
C ASN A 3 5.39 -50.04 -79.82
N HIS A 4 6.26 -49.49 -78.95
CA HIS A 4 6.35 -50.00 -77.56
C HIS A 4 6.93 -49.02 -76.53
N ALA A 5 6.76 -47.72 -76.75
CA ALA A 5 7.19 -46.66 -75.81
C ALA A 5 6.07 -45.67 -75.45
N VAL A 6 4.80 -46.07 -75.60
CA VAL A 6 3.63 -45.20 -75.33
C VAL A 6 2.75 -45.71 -74.17
N GLU A 7 2.91 -46.95 -73.70
CA GLU A 7 2.06 -47.49 -72.61
C GLU A 7 2.59 -47.26 -71.18
N HIS A 8 3.85 -46.86 -71.00
CA HIS A 8 4.38 -46.56 -69.65
C HIS A 8 4.36 -45.06 -69.27
N ALA A 9 4.07 -44.16 -70.21
CA ALA A 9 4.02 -42.72 -69.95
C ALA A 9 2.64 -42.20 -69.50
N HIS A 10 1.56 -42.96 -69.73
CA HIS A 10 0.20 -42.53 -69.40
C HIS A 10 -0.28 -42.92 -67.98
N GLN A 11 0.37 -43.87 -67.30
CA GLN A 11 0.01 -44.23 -65.92
C GLN A 11 0.79 -43.43 -64.85
N HIS A 12 1.99 -42.93 -65.16
CA HIS A 12 2.76 -42.10 -64.20
C HIS A 12 2.42 -40.60 -64.28
N GLY A 13 1.98 -40.08 -65.44
CA GLY A 13 1.54 -38.70 -65.57
C GLY A 13 0.21 -38.40 -64.87
N PHE A 14 -0.72 -39.36 -64.85
CA PHE A 14 -2.02 -39.19 -64.17
C PHE A 14 -1.89 -39.31 -62.64
N ALA A 15 -1.01 -40.17 -62.14
CA ALA A 15 -0.73 -40.28 -60.71
C ALA A 15 -0.01 -39.02 -60.17
N MET A 16 0.93 -38.42 -60.92
CA MET A 16 1.59 -37.17 -60.51
C MET A 16 0.68 -35.94 -60.59
N LEU A 17 -0.22 -35.86 -61.57
CA LEU A 17 -1.21 -34.76 -61.64
C LEU A 17 -2.30 -34.89 -60.59
N LEU A 18 -2.78 -36.11 -60.27
CA LEU A 18 -3.76 -36.31 -59.19
C LEU A 18 -3.13 -36.05 -57.81
N MET A 19 -1.85 -36.40 -57.62
CA MET A 19 -1.13 -36.14 -56.37
C MET A 19 -0.76 -34.65 -56.22
N HIS A 20 -0.47 -33.92 -57.30
CA HIS A 20 -0.33 -32.46 -57.26
C HIS A 20 -1.67 -31.75 -57.08
N PHE A 21 -2.79 -32.25 -57.63
CA PHE A 21 -4.11 -31.65 -57.40
C PHE A 21 -4.62 -31.92 -55.98
N ILE A 22 -4.34 -33.09 -55.39
CA ILE A 22 -4.67 -33.41 -54.00
C ILE A 22 -3.77 -32.64 -53.03
N VAL A 23 -2.48 -32.44 -53.33
CA VAL A 23 -1.59 -31.62 -52.48
C VAL A 23 -1.88 -30.12 -52.62
N VAL A 24 -2.26 -29.62 -53.80
CA VAL A 24 -2.66 -28.21 -53.98
C VAL A 24 -4.06 -27.96 -53.40
N CYS A 25 -5.03 -28.88 -53.49
CA CYS A 25 -6.29 -28.77 -52.76
C CYS A 25 -6.10 -28.98 -51.24
N ALA A 26 -5.17 -29.82 -50.78
CA ALA A 26 -4.85 -29.94 -49.35
C ALA A 26 -4.06 -28.75 -48.80
N MET A 27 -3.34 -27.99 -49.64
CA MET A 27 -2.66 -26.75 -49.25
C MET A 27 -3.48 -25.47 -49.51
N THR A 28 -4.61 -25.55 -50.23
CA THR A 28 -5.52 -24.40 -50.46
C THR A 28 -6.91 -24.57 -49.85
N CYS A 29 -7.22 -25.74 -49.26
CA CYS A 29 -8.40 -25.97 -48.40
C CYS A 29 -8.06 -26.13 -46.90
N ILE A 30 -6.88 -25.66 -46.46
CA ILE A 30 -6.60 -25.34 -45.04
C ILE A 30 -6.38 -23.82 -44.87
N PRO A 31 -7.32 -23.00 -45.34
CA PRO A 31 -7.75 -21.87 -44.53
C PRO A 31 -9.23 -22.08 -44.24
N TRP A 32 -9.64 -21.89 -42.99
CA TRP A 32 -11.02 -22.08 -42.46
C TRP A 32 -11.30 -23.31 -41.59
N LEU A 33 -10.26 -23.97 -41.09
CA LEU A 33 -10.34 -24.66 -39.80
C LEU A 33 -9.21 -24.18 -38.88
N CYS A 34 -8.97 -22.86 -38.87
CA CYS A 34 -8.68 -22.25 -37.59
C CYS A 34 -9.94 -22.50 -36.76
N SER A 35 -9.90 -23.53 -35.92
CA SER A 35 -10.70 -23.55 -34.71
C SER A 35 -10.65 -22.12 -34.19
N SER A 36 -11.76 -21.40 -34.26
CA SER A 36 -11.97 -20.26 -33.40
C SER A 36 -11.87 -20.86 -32.00
N ALA A 37 -10.64 -20.95 -31.48
CA ALA A 37 -10.40 -21.26 -30.09
C ALA A 37 -11.33 -20.28 -29.37
N ILE A 38 -12.38 -20.83 -28.78
CA ILE A 38 -13.40 -20.04 -28.09
C ILE A 38 -12.60 -19.32 -27.03
N ARG A 39 -12.25 -18.06 -27.30
CA ARG A 39 -11.50 -17.24 -26.36
C ARG A 39 -12.40 -17.17 -25.14
N GLU A 40 -11.89 -17.63 -24.00
CA GLU A 40 -12.68 -17.56 -22.77
C GLU A 40 -13.16 -16.13 -22.61
N PRO A 41 -14.46 -15.90 -22.33
CA PRO A 41 -15.03 -14.56 -22.29
C PRO A 41 -14.41 -13.69 -21.19
N LEU A 42 -13.68 -14.32 -20.27
CA LEU A 42 -12.97 -13.68 -19.17
C LEU A 42 -11.52 -14.19 -19.14
N LEU A 43 -10.57 -13.29 -19.33
CA LEU A 43 -9.18 -13.54 -18.99
C LEU A 43 -8.99 -13.34 -17.49
N ILE A 44 -8.32 -14.31 -16.87
CA ILE A 44 -7.98 -14.31 -15.45
C ILE A 44 -6.47 -14.42 -15.34
N GLY A 45 -5.86 -13.37 -14.82
CA GLY A 45 -4.42 -13.25 -14.67
C GLY A 45 -3.97 -12.91 -13.27
N TYR A 46 -2.65 -12.84 -13.09
CA TYR A 46 -2.00 -12.56 -11.82
C TYR A 46 -1.03 -11.39 -11.95
N ALA A 47 -0.91 -10.62 -10.88
CA ALA A 47 0.16 -9.67 -10.69
C ALA A 47 0.55 -9.64 -9.20
N SER A 48 1.84 -9.36 -8.93
CA SER A 48 2.29 -9.00 -7.59
C SER A 48 1.60 -7.71 -7.12
N SER A 49 1.42 -7.55 -5.81
CA SER A 49 0.96 -6.29 -5.19
C SER A 49 1.80 -5.08 -5.62
N MET A 50 3.10 -5.27 -5.87
CA MET A 50 4.03 -4.19 -6.24
C MET A 50 3.86 -3.67 -7.68
N ILE A 51 3.01 -4.30 -8.50
CA ILE A 51 2.77 -3.89 -9.88
C ILE A 51 1.47 -3.09 -9.98
N LYS A 52 1.56 -1.84 -10.46
CA LYS A 52 0.37 -1.07 -10.86
C LYS A 52 -0.16 -1.62 -12.17
N VAL A 53 -1.31 -2.31 -12.10
CA VAL A 53 -1.96 -2.90 -13.27
C VAL A 53 -2.81 -1.85 -13.97
N PHE A 54 -2.30 -1.24 -15.05
CA PHE A 54 -3.08 -0.31 -15.88
C PHE A 54 -4.13 -1.07 -16.69
N ARG A 55 -5.15 -0.34 -17.18
CA ARG A 55 -6.26 -0.95 -17.93
C ARG A 55 -5.79 -1.72 -19.16
N ASP A 56 -4.75 -1.24 -19.82
CA ASP A 56 -4.16 -1.76 -21.04
C ASP A 56 -2.89 -2.59 -20.81
N SER A 57 -2.33 -2.62 -19.59
CA SER A 57 -1.13 -3.41 -19.27
C SER A 57 -1.26 -4.87 -19.73
N PRO A 58 -0.16 -5.49 -20.20
CA PRO A 58 -0.14 -6.93 -20.41
C PRO A 58 -0.40 -7.64 -19.08
N VAL A 59 -1.13 -8.75 -19.14
CA VAL A 59 -1.48 -9.54 -17.96
C VAL A 59 -1.06 -10.98 -18.21
N GLN A 60 -0.30 -11.55 -17.28
CA GLN A 60 0.05 -12.95 -17.33
C GLN A 60 -1.15 -13.79 -16.87
N PRO A 61 -1.64 -14.75 -17.68
CA PRO A 61 -2.70 -15.66 -17.27
C PRO A 61 -2.28 -16.48 -16.05
N ILE A 62 -3.24 -16.77 -15.15
CA ILE A 62 -2.98 -17.69 -14.03
C ILE A 62 -2.84 -19.11 -14.57
N GLY A 63 -1.70 -19.73 -14.29
CA GLY A 63 -1.43 -21.14 -14.55
C GLY A 63 -2.08 -22.08 -13.54
N ASP A 64 -2.03 -23.38 -13.80
CA ASP A 64 -2.70 -24.41 -12.99
C ASP A 64 -2.13 -24.54 -11.56
N ALA A 65 -0.89 -24.09 -11.35
CA ALA A 65 -0.27 -24.03 -10.03
C ALA A 65 -0.94 -23.00 -9.09
N GLY A 66 -1.76 -22.10 -9.63
CA GLY A 66 -2.47 -21.08 -8.88
C GLY A 66 -1.55 -20.00 -8.32
N ILE A 67 -1.80 -19.60 -7.07
CA ILE A 67 -1.14 -18.50 -6.38
C ILE A 67 -0.38 -19.06 -5.18
N HIS A 68 0.85 -18.60 -4.97
CA HIS A 68 1.67 -18.96 -3.83
C HIS A 68 2.28 -17.69 -3.22
N ILE A 69 1.95 -17.43 -1.96
CA ILE A 69 2.44 -16.29 -1.17
C ILE A 69 3.18 -16.78 0.08
N TYR A 70 4.00 -15.90 0.65
CA TYR A 70 4.84 -16.17 1.81
C TYR A 70 4.63 -15.08 2.84
N SER A 71 4.61 -15.45 4.11
CA SER A 71 4.40 -14.50 5.18
C SER A 71 4.90 -15.07 6.52
N GLY A 72 5.29 -14.23 7.46
CA GLY A 72 5.39 -14.61 8.87
C GLY A 72 4.05 -14.49 9.58
N ARG A 73 4.04 -14.78 10.87
CA ARG A 73 2.85 -14.59 11.70
C ARG A 73 2.65 -13.10 11.98
N ASN A 74 1.39 -12.68 12.05
CA ASN A 74 0.99 -11.29 12.30
C ASN A 74 1.34 -10.28 11.20
N GLU A 75 1.79 -10.72 10.03
CA GLU A 75 1.98 -9.88 8.84
C GLU A 75 0.67 -9.80 8.03
N TRP A 76 0.56 -8.84 7.10
CA TRP A 76 -0.40 -9.00 6.01
C TRP A 76 0.29 -9.10 4.65
N GLU A 77 -0.13 -10.08 3.87
CA GLU A 77 0.48 -10.36 2.57
C GLU A 77 -0.54 -10.19 1.44
N ALA A 78 -0.15 -9.42 0.41
CA ALA A 78 -1.06 -8.98 -0.64
C ALA A 78 -0.68 -9.48 -2.04
N PHE A 79 -1.68 -9.72 -2.88
CA PHE A 79 -1.52 -10.07 -4.29
C PHE A 79 -2.71 -9.62 -5.13
N GLN A 80 -2.58 -9.69 -6.46
CA GLN A 80 -3.65 -9.29 -7.38
C GLN A 80 -4.09 -10.42 -8.31
N ILE A 81 -5.40 -10.60 -8.44
CA ILE A 81 -6.02 -11.32 -9.56
C ILE A 81 -6.59 -10.29 -10.52
N VAL A 82 -6.18 -10.36 -11.78
CA VAL A 82 -6.61 -9.42 -12.82
C VAL A 82 -7.68 -10.06 -13.69
N LEU A 83 -8.84 -9.43 -13.75
CA LEU A 83 -9.95 -9.84 -14.60
C LEU A 83 -10.04 -8.94 -15.83
N ARG A 84 -10.16 -9.51 -17.03
CA ARG A 84 -10.37 -8.73 -18.26
C ARG A 84 -11.40 -9.43 -19.14
N ALA A 85 -12.51 -8.73 -19.40
CA ALA A 85 -13.53 -9.20 -20.33
C ALA A 85 -12.98 -9.25 -21.77
N GLN A 86 -13.19 -10.36 -22.47
CA GLN A 86 -12.72 -10.57 -23.84
C GLN A 86 -13.89 -10.51 -24.83
N GLY A 87 -14.12 -9.33 -25.41
CA GLY A 87 -15.06 -9.12 -26.51
C GLY A 87 -16.55 -9.11 -26.14
N ALA A 88 -16.93 -9.50 -24.92
CA ALA A 88 -18.32 -9.48 -24.44
C ALA A 88 -18.41 -9.00 -22.99
N VAL A 89 -19.61 -8.57 -22.56
CA VAL A 89 -19.87 -8.20 -21.16
C VAL A 89 -19.87 -9.46 -20.30
N VAL A 90 -19.20 -9.39 -19.14
CA VAL A 90 -19.16 -10.47 -18.15
C VAL A 90 -19.94 -10.03 -16.92
N ARG A 91 -21.03 -10.73 -16.60
CA ARG A 91 -22.00 -10.37 -15.56
C ARG A 91 -21.91 -11.29 -14.35
N ASN A 92 -22.49 -10.85 -13.24
CA ASN A 92 -22.66 -11.65 -12.02
C ASN A 92 -21.34 -12.29 -11.53
N ILE A 93 -20.24 -11.56 -11.67
CA ILE A 93 -18.93 -12.01 -11.18
C ILE A 93 -19.01 -12.03 -9.66
N SER A 94 -18.84 -13.20 -9.08
CA SER A 94 -18.86 -13.48 -7.66
C SER A 94 -17.55 -14.13 -7.26
N ILE A 95 -17.04 -13.78 -6.09
CA ILE A 95 -15.77 -14.23 -5.56
C ILE A 95 -16.05 -14.89 -4.22
N ARG A 96 -15.48 -16.08 -4.01
CA ARG A 96 -15.45 -16.75 -2.71
C ARG A 96 -14.03 -17.25 -2.45
N VAL A 97 -13.59 -17.19 -1.21
CA VAL A 97 -12.31 -17.76 -0.79
C VAL A 97 -12.62 -18.84 0.22
N SER A 98 -11.95 -19.99 0.11
CA SER A 98 -12.04 -21.02 1.14
C SER A 98 -11.25 -20.62 2.37
N ASP A 99 -11.53 -21.26 3.50
CA ASP A 99 -10.56 -21.29 4.60
C ASP A 99 -9.25 -21.90 4.09
N LEU A 100 -8.13 -21.49 4.68
CA LEU A 100 -6.83 -22.07 4.39
C LEU A 100 -6.51 -23.10 5.46
N HIS A 101 -6.34 -24.36 5.06
CA HIS A 101 -6.02 -25.45 5.97
C HIS A 101 -4.52 -25.73 5.97
N GLY A 102 -3.93 -25.82 7.16
CA GLY A 102 -2.51 -26.02 7.37
C GLY A 102 -2.17 -27.23 8.23
N PRO A 103 -0.93 -27.29 8.73
CA PRO A 103 -0.43 -28.42 9.53
C PRO A 103 -1.24 -28.64 10.81
N HIS A 104 -1.31 -29.89 11.27
CA HIS A 104 -1.92 -30.27 12.55
C HIS A 104 -3.37 -29.78 12.74
N GLY A 105 -4.11 -29.58 11.65
CA GLY A 105 -5.49 -29.09 11.69
C GLY A 105 -5.60 -27.59 11.92
N ALA A 106 -4.50 -26.84 11.89
CA ALA A 106 -4.54 -25.38 11.91
C ALA A 106 -5.31 -24.84 10.71
N MET A 107 -6.00 -23.72 10.91
CA MET A 107 -6.87 -23.13 9.91
C MET A 107 -6.80 -21.62 10.02
N ILE A 108 -6.68 -20.95 8.87
CA ILE A 108 -6.88 -19.51 8.74
C ILE A 108 -8.25 -19.34 8.10
N PRO A 109 -9.26 -18.84 8.84
CA PRO A 109 -10.59 -18.64 8.28
C PRO A 109 -10.55 -17.62 7.13
N SER A 110 -11.42 -17.80 6.15
CA SER A 110 -11.54 -16.91 4.99
C SER A 110 -11.85 -15.45 5.33
N GLU A 111 -12.35 -15.16 6.53
CA GLU A 111 -12.57 -13.80 7.05
C GLU A 111 -11.27 -13.01 7.28
N HIS A 112 -10.12 -13.69 7.37
CA HIS A 112 -8.80 -13.07 7.40
C HIS A 112 -8.31 -12.62 6.02
N ILE A 113 -9.13 -12.79 4.96
CA ILE A 113 -8.77 -12.46 3.59
C ILE A 113 -9.66 -11.32 3.10
N GLU A 114 -9.09 -10.13 3.03
CA GLU A 114 -9.76 -8.95 2.46
C GLU A 114 -9.71 -8.99 0.93
N ILE A 115 -10.81 -8.58 0.30
CA ILE A 115 -10.92 -8.51 -1.16
C ILE A 115 -11.39 -7.11 -1.52
N CYS A 116 -10.57 -6.42 -2.31
CA CYS A 116 -10.84 -5.07 -2.79
C CYS A 116 -10.83 -5.04 -4.31
N ARG A 117 -11.83 -4.42 -4.92
CA ARG A 117 -11.79 -4.05 -6.34
C ARG A 117 -10.94 -2.80 -6.48
N VAL A 118 -9.91 -2.87 -7.31
CA VAL A 118 -9.02 -1.73 -7.57
C VAL A 118 -9.75 -0.71 -8.44
N GLY A 119 -10.00 0.49 -7.92
CA GLY A 119 -10.54 1.60 -8.69
C GLY A 119 -9.43 2.34 -9.46
N TYR A 120 -9.85 3.14 -10.43
CA TYR A 120 -8.95 3.92 -11.27
C TYR A 120 -9.26 5.42 -11.16
N VAL A 121 -8.21 6.23 -11.02
CA VAL A 121 -8.30 7.70 -11.06
C VAL A 121 -7.61 8.23 -12.31
N TYR A 122 -8.17 9.27 -12.94
CA TYR A 122 -7.58 9.84 -14.15
C TYR A 122 -6.61 10.97 -13.82
N ILE A 123 -5.34 10.79 -14.15
CA ILE A 123 -4.31 11.80 -14.04
C ILE A 123 -4.27 12.62 -15.32
N ARG A 124 -4.53 13.92 -15.19
CA ARG A 124 -4.51 14.90 -16.30
C ARG A 124 -3.12 15.51 -16.52
N GLN A 125 -2.41 15.75 -15.43
CA GLN A 125 -1.08 16.36 -15.43
C GLN A 125 -0.17 15.51 -14.56
N PRO A 126 0.84 14.83 -15.13
CA PRO A 126 1.77 14.03 -14.35
C PRO A 126 2.56 14.87 -13.34
N SER A 127 2.87 14.28 -12.20
CA SER A 127 3.63 14.89 -11.12
C SER A 127 5.12 15.03 -11.47
N HIS A 128 5.64 14.14 -12.32
CA HIS A 128 7.04 14.09 -12.75
C HIS A 128 7.23 13.28 -14.04
N ARG A 129 8.45 13.28 -14.57
CA ARG A 129 8.79 12.77 -15.92
C ARG A 129 8.53 11.28 -16.19
N ILE A 130 8.52 10.42 -15.18
CA ILE A 130 8.19 8.99 -15.36
C ILE A 130 6.68 8.72 -15.32
N GLY A 131 5.90 9.70 -14.85
CA GLY A 131 4.45 9.63 -14.87
C GLY A 131 3.93 10.01 -16.26
N HIS A 132 2.79 9.45 -16.63
CA HIS A 132 2.07 9.74 -17.86
C HIS A 132 0.62 10.16 -17.57
N GLN A 133 -0.02 10.85 -18.52
CA GLN A 133 -1.44 11.15 -18.45
C GLN A 133 -2.25 9.87 -18.71
N GLY A 134 -3.21 9.54 -17.85
CA GLY A 134 -3.99 8.31 -18.01
C GLY A 134 -4.73 7.84 -16.76
N TRP A 135 -5.30 6.64 -16.83
CA TRP A 135 -6.00 5.99 -15.72
C TRP A 135 -5.02 5.21 -14.85
N TYR A 136 -4.86 5.61 -13.59
CA TYR A 136 -4.00 4.94 -12.62
C TYR A 136 -4.82 4.12 -11.64
N PRO A 137 -4.42 2.87 -11.36
CA PRO A 137 -5.00 2.10 -10.26
C PRO A 137 -4.53 2.69 -8.92
N ASP A 138 -5.45 3.00 -8.00
CA ASP A 138 -5.05 3.43 -6.65
C ASP A 138 -6.08 3.05 -5.57
N PRO A 139 -7.34 3.52 -5.56
CA PRO A 139 -8.27 3.22 -4.48
C PRO A 139 -8.63 1.73 -4.41
N LEU A 140 -8.66 1.17 -3.20
CA LEU A 140 -9.00 -0.23 -2.93
C LEU A 140 -10.41 -0.33 -2.34
N ILE A 141 -11.41 -0.55 -3.20
CA ILE A 141 -12.82 -0.54 -2.81
C ILE A 141 -13.23 -1.94 -2.33
N PRO A 142 -13.68 -2.13 -1.07
CA PRO A 142 -14.12 -3.44 -0.57
C PRO A 142 -15.13 -4.11 -1.51
N GLN A 143 -14.93 -5.40 -1.78
CA GLN A 143 -15.63 -6.12 -2.84
C GLN A 143 -16.25 -7.42 -2.30
N SER A 144 -17.55 -7.37 -1.97
CA SER A 144 -18.33 -8.54 -1.51
C SER A 144 -19.51 -8.88 -2.42
N ALA A 145 -20.15 -7.88 -3.01
CA ALA A 145 -21.33 -8.07 -3.87
C ALA A 145 -20.95 -8.48 -5.30
N PRO A 146 -21.78 -9.27 -6.02
CA PRO A 146 -21.52 -9.55 -7.41
C PRO A 146 -21.41 -8.29 -8.28
N PHE A 147 -20.55 -8.30 -9.29
CA PHE A 147 -20.34 -7.14 -10.18
C PHE A 147 -20.28 -7.53 -11.66
N THR A 148 -20.27 -6.53 -12.54
CA THR A 148 -20.22 -6.69 -13.99
C THR A 148 -18.95 -6.04 -14.53
N LEU A 149 -18.27 -6.73 -15.45
CA LEU A 149 -17.21 -6.17 -16.27
C LEU A 149 -17.75 -5.82 -17.66
N PRO A 150 -17.76 -4.53 -18.03
CA PRO A 150 -18.12 -4.14 -19.38
C PRO A 150 -17.07 -4.66 -20.38
N ALA A 151 -17.52 -4.92 -21.61
CA ALA A 151 -16.60 -5.22 -22.70
C ALA A 151 -15.66 -4.03 -22.93
N ASN A 152 -14.39 -4.31 -23.27
CA ASN A 152 -13.42 -3.33 -23.76
C ASN A 152 -13.02 -2.19 -22.79
N VAL A 153 -13.29 -2.30 -21.48
CA VAL A 153 -12.80 -1.32 -20.48
C VAL A 153 -11.36 -1.61 -20.03
N GLY A 154 -10.86 -2.83 -20.29
CA GLY A 154 -9.51 -3.26 -19.96
C GLY A 154 -9.46 -4.11 -18.68
N ASN A 155 -8.33 -4.05 -17.99
CA ASN A 155 -8.09 -4.75 -16.73
C ASN A 155 -8.96 -4.21 -15.60
N GLN A 156 -9.50 -5.14 -14.81
CA GLN A 156 -10.06 -4.89 -13.49
C GLN A 156 -9.31 -5.78 -12.48
N PRO A 157 -8.32 -5.21 -11.78
CA PRO A 157 -7.64 -5.94 -10.71
C PRO A 157 -8.56 -6.08 -9.49
N LEU A 158 -8.42 -7.23 -8.85
CA LEU A 158 -8.91 -7.56 -7.52
C LEU A 158 -7.68 -7.72 -6.63
N TRP A 159 -7.59 -6.86 -5.62
CA TRP A 159 -6.55 -6.88 -4.61
C TRP A 159 -6.99 -7.78 -3.45
N PHE A 160 -6.19 -8.80 -3.16
CA PHE A 160 -6.38 -9.70 -2.03
C PHE A 160 -5.33 -9.39 -0.99
N THR A 161 -5.72 -9.34 0.28
CA THR A 161 -4.79 -9.20 1.41
C THR A 161 -5.11 -10.26 2.45
N VAL A 162 -4.13 -11.06 2.86
CA VAL A 162 -4.28 -12.10 3.89
C VAL A 162 -3.63 -11.61 5.19
N LYS A 163 -4.42 -11.39 6.25
CA LYS A 163 -3.89 -11.10 7.59
C LYS A 163 -3.60 -12.40 8.32
N VAL A 164 -2.31 -12.77 8.42
CA VAL A 164 -1.91 -14.03 9.06
C VAL A 164 -2.08 -13.91 10.58
N PRO A 165 -2.86 -14.81 11.25
CA PRO A 165 -3.05 -14.72 12.69
C PRO A 165 -1.72 -14.88 13.45
N LYS A 166 -1.49 -14.05 14.47
CA LYS A 166 -0.25 -14.00 15.25
C LYS A 166 0.14 -15.35 15.89
N GLY A 167 -0.84 -16.14 16.34
CA GLY A 167 -0.62 -17.42 17.02
C GLY A 167 -0.73 -18.65 16.12
N ILE A 168 -0.84 -18.49 14.80
CA ILE A 168 -1.06 -19.61 13.88
C ILE A 168 0.18 -20.53 13.84
N ILE A 169 0.01 -21.83 13.57
CA ILE A 169 1.15 -22.76 13.43
C ILE A 169 1.90 -22.42 12.13
N ALA A 170 3.24 -22.40 12.15
CA ALA A 170 4.03 -22.19 10.94
C ALA A 170 3.92 -23.40 9.99
N GLY A 171 4.06 -23.16 8.69
CA GLY A 171 4.02 -24.19 7.65
C GLY A 171 3.10 -23.84 6.49
N ASP A 172 2.79 -24.83 5.66
CA ASP A 172 2.03 -24.64 4.43
C ASP A 172 0.52 -24.73 4.63
N TYR A 173 -0.18 -23.68 4.23
CA TYR A 173 -1.63 -23.57 4.20
C TYR A 173 -2.14 -23.66 2.76
N ARG A 174 -3.27 -24.34 2.57
CA ARG A 174 -3.88 -24.57 1.25
C ARG A 174 -5.37 -24.24 1.28
N GLY A 175 -5.80 -23.57 0.22
CA GLY A 175 -7.20 -23.27 -0.06
C GLY A 175 -7.39 -22.96 -1.54
N PHE A 176 -8.47 -22.27 -1.87
CA PHE A 176 -8.75 -21.83 -3.23
C PHE A 176 -9.58 -20.54 -3.25
N ILE A 177 -9.45 -19.83 -4.36
CA ILE A 177 -10.32 -18.72 -4.74
C ILE A 177 -11.26 -19.23 -5.82
N GLU A 178 -12.56 -19.18 -5.57
CA GLU A 178 -13.61 -19.53 -6.52
C GLU A 178 -14.17 -18.26 -7.15
N LEU A 179 -13.99 -18.15 -8.46
CA LEU A 179 -14.62 -17.14 -9.30
C LEU A 179 -15.77 -17.76 -10.04
N SER A 180 -16.94 -17.12 -10.02
CA SER A 180 -18.06 -17.53 -10.86
C SER A 180 -18.68 -16.34 -11.57
N TRP A 181 -19.04 -16.51 -12.83
CA TRP A 181 -19.60 -15.45 -13.66
C TRP A 181 -20.58 -15.99 -14.70
N SER A 182 -21.26 -15.08 -15.36
CA SER A 182 -22.14 -15.31 -16.49
C SER A 182 -21.61 -14.53 -17.70
N ALA A 183 -21.49 -15.17 -18.84
CA ALA A 183 -21.11 -14.49 -20.08
C ALA A 183 -22.30 -14.50 -21.05
N ASP A 184 -22.59 -13.35 -21.65
CA ASP A 184 -23.58 -13.26 -22.71
C ASP A 184 -23.04 -14.02 -23.94
N SER A 185 -23.66 -15.15 -24.31
CA SER A 185 -23.34 -15.83 -25.56
C SER A 185 -24.20 -15.27 -26.67
N ASN A 186 -23.60 -14.70 -27.72
CA ASN A 186 -24.31 -14.25 -28.93
C ASN A 186 -25.04 -15.39 -29.69
N THR A 187 -24.93 -16.64 -29.23
CA THR A 187 -25.37 -17.86 -29.91
C THR A 187 -26.34 -18.73 -29.11
N SER A 188 -26.71 -18.37 -27.88
CA SER A 188 -27.66 -19.15 -27.08
C SER A 188 -28.46 -18.29 -26.11
N SER A 189 -29.75 -18.61 -25.97
CA SER A 189 -30.70 -18.00 -25.02
C SER A 189 -30.47 -18.43 -23.57
N THR A 190 -29.52 -19.35 -23.30
CA THR A 190 -29.22 -19.82 -21.94
C THR A 190 -27.92 -19.20 -21.43
N VAL A 191 -28.02 -18.31 -20.44
CA VAL A 191 -26.86 -17.73 -19.75
C VAL A 191 -26.18 -18.81 -18.91
N LYS A 192 -25.09 -19.40 -19.43
CA LYS A 192 -24.31 -20.41 -18.69
C LYS A 192 -23.51 -19.73 -17.59
N ARG A 193 -23.71 -20.16 -16.33
CA ARG A 193 -22.83 -19.80 -15.21
C ARG A 193 -21.55 -20.64 -15.30
N ILE A 194 -20.42 -19.95 -15.39
CA ILE A 194 -19.08 -20.55 -15.41
C ILE A 194 -18.48 -20.39 -14.02
N THR A 195 -17.72 -21.37 -13.55
CA THR A 195 -16.99 -21.31 -12.28
C THR A 195 -15.57 -21.81 -12.50
N ARG A 196 -14.60 -21.10 -11.93
CA ARG A 196 -13.18 -21.47 -11.94
C ARG A 196 -12.64 -21.40 -10.52
N ARG A 197 -11.93 -22.45 -10.10
CA ARG A 197 -11.18 -22.47 -8.84
C ARG A 197 -9.71 -22.25 -9.13
N ILE A 198 -9.11 -21.34 -8.37
CA ILE A 198 -7.69 -20.99 -8.42
C ILE A 198 -7.08 -21.49 -7.12
N PRO A 199 -6.13 -22.44 -7.15
CA PRO A 199 -5.42 -22.87 -5.96
C PRO A 199 -4.72 -21.68 -5.27
N LEU A 200 -4.80 -21.61 -3.95
CA LEU A 200 -4.10 -20.62 -3.12
C LEU A 200 -3.25 -21.37 -2.10
N ARG A 201 -1.95 -21.10 -2.10
CA ARG A 201 -0.98 -21.59 -1.13
C ARG A 201 -0.37 -20.42 -0.37
N LEU A 202 -0.27 -20.58 0.94
CA LEU A 202 0.41 -19.64 1.83
C LEU A 202 1.44 -20.43 2.64
N THR A 203 2.70 -20.06 2.57
CA THR A 203 3.73 -20.58 3.46
C THR A 203 3.92 -19.60 4.61
N VAL A 204 3.61 -20.04 5.83
CA VAL A 204 3.82 -19.25 7.05
C VAL A 204 5.18 -19.60 7.65
N TRP A 205 6.10 -18.63 7.68
CA TRP A 205 7.41 -18.80 8.32
C TRP A 205 7.31 -18.77 9.84
N ASP A 206 8.28 -19.40 10.51
CA ASP A 206 8.37 -19.43 11.97
C ASP A 206 9.00 -18.13 12.53
N ILE A 207 8.47 -16.99 12.08
CA ILE A 207 8.85 -15.64 12.52
C ILE A 207 7.55 -14.91 12.80
N THR A 208 7.51 -14.09 13.84
CA THR A 208 6.30 -13.38 14.28
C THR A 208 6.59 -11.89 14.36
N LEU A 209 5.87 -11.09 13.58
CA LEU A 209 5.94 -9.64 13.72
C LEU A 209 5.28 -9.19 15.05
N PRO A 210 5.89 -8.26 15.79
CA PRO A 210 5.31 -7.71 17.01
C PRO A 210 4.07 -6.86 16.71
N ASP A 211 3.35 -6.44 17.76
CA ASP A 211 2.24 -5.48 17.58
C ASP A 211 2.75 -4.03 17.57
N ALA A 212 3.83 -3.75 18.30
CA ALA A 212 4.52 -2.47 18.38
C ALA A 212 5.79 -2.51 17.54
N TYR A 213 6.00 -1.50 16.70
CA TYR A 213 7.14 -1.46 15.77
C TYR A 213 8.22 -0.52 16.29
N HIS A 214 9.44 -0.71 15.82
CA HIS A 214 10.62 -0.01 16.35
C HIS A 214 11.03 1.22 15.54
N THR A 215 10.42 1.43 14.36
CA THR A 215 10.56 2.66 13.56
C THR A 215 9.46 3.66 13.90
N GLY A 216 9.83 4.90 14.22
CA GLY A 216 8.89 6.00 14.45
C GLY A 216 8.00 6.31 13.25
N SER A 217 6.82 6.85 13.53
CA SER A 217 5.84 7.23 12.51
C SER A 217 5.28 8.63 12.80
N ALA A 218 4.99 9.39 11.75
CA ALA A 218 4.31 10.68 11.86
C ALA A 218 3.38 10.93 10.67
N PHE A 219 2.49 9.99 10.37
CA PHE A 219 1.51 10.15 9.32
C PHE A 219 0.37 11.07 9.80
N GLY A 220 0.22 12.23 9.17
CA GLY A 220 -0.82 13.19 9.52
C GLY A 220 -2.21 12.63 9.23
N LEU A 221 -3.15 12.76 10.16
CA LEU A 221 -4.57 12.43 9.96
C LEU A 221 -5.41 13.67 10.25
N TRP A 222 -5.93 14.32 9.21
CA TRP A 222 -6.61 15.61 9.34
C TRP A 222 -8.10 15.37 9.54
N TYR A 223 -8.53 15.33 10.80
CA TYR A 223 -9.92 15.04 11.17
C TYR A 223 -10.95 16.03 10.62
N ASP A 224 -10.57 17.28 10.36
CA ASP A 224 -11.46 18.24 9.70
C ASP A 224 -11.77 17.86 8.25
N GLU A 225 -10.81 17.29 7.51
CA GLU A 225 -11.05 16.78 6.15
C GLU A 225 -12.00 15.57 6.19
N VAL A 226 -11.80 14.67 7.17
CA VAL A 226 -12.70 13.53 7.44
C VAL A 226 -14.12 14.03 7.70
N ARG A 227 -14.28 14.96 8.65
CA ARG A 227 -15.58 15.55 9.00
C ARG A 227 -16.27 16.19 7.80
N ILE A 228 -15.55 17.00 7.01
CA ILE A 228 -16.11 17.69 5.85
C ILE A 228 -16.54 16.71 4.76
N ALA A 229 -15.72 15.71 4.41
CA ALA A 229 -16.04 14.76 3.34
C ALA A 229 -17.22 13.84 3.64
N HIS A 230 -17.47 13.59 4.93
CA HIS A 230 -18.63 12.82 5.39
C HIS A 230 -19.84 13.70 5.77
N GLY A 231 -19.75 15.02 5.57
CA GLY A 231 -20.85 15.95 5.86
C GLY A 231 -21.24 16.03 7.35
N LEU A 232 -20.30 15.73 8.25
CA LEU A 232 -20.55 15.59 9.67
C LEU A 232 -20.49 16.94 10.40
N LYS A 233 -21.30 17.09 11.44
CA LYS A 233 -21.28 18.26 12.32
C LYS A 233 -20.18 18.11 13.36
N ALA A 234 -19.44 19.18 13.62
CA ALA A 234 -18.35 19.14 14.60
C ALA A 234 -18.88 18.84 16.02
N GLY A 235 -18.16 17.98 16.75
CA GLY A 235 -18.45 17.67 18.14
C GLY A 235 -19.55 16.64 18.39
N THR A 236 -20.23 16.13 17.35
CA THR A 236 -21.25 15.09 17.51
C THR A 236 -20.63 13.71 17.71
N SER A 237 -21.41 12.76 18.22
CA SER A 237 -20.96 11.38 18.44
C SER A 237 -20.60 10.68 17.13
N GLU A 238 -21.31 11.00 16.04
CA GLU A 238 -21.04 10.47 14.69
C GLU A 238 -19.70 10.97 14.15
N GLU A 239 -19.37 12.24 14.38
CA GLU A 239 -18.06 12.80 14.01
C GLU A 239 -16.92 12.13 14.78
N LYS A 240 -17.07 11.96 16.10
CA LYS A 240 -16.09 11.25 16.93
C LYS A 240 -15.91 9.79 16.49
N ALA A 241 -17.00 9.08 16.24
CA ALA A 241 -16.96 7.70 15.75
C ALA A 241 -16.25 7.60 14.39
N MET A 242 -16.49 8.54 13.47
CA MET A 242 -15.82 8.57 12.17
C MET A 242 -14.31 8.85 12.32
N ARG A 243 -13.91 9.77 13.21
CA ARG A 243 -12.49 10.03 13.50
C ARG A 243 -11.77 8.78 14.00
N GLU A 244 -12.42 8.03 14.89
CA GLU A 244 -11.87 6.77 15.41
C GLU A 244 -11.77 5.71 14.33
N LYS A 245 -12.77 5.56 13.45
CA LYS A 245 -12.69 4.63 12.31
C LYS A 245 -11.43 4.88 11.47
N TYR A 246 -11.17 6.13 11.09
CA TYR A 246 -9.98 6.48 10.32
C TYR A 246 -8.68 6.28 11.11
N TYR A 247 -8.68 6.58 12.41
CA TYR A 247 -7.52 6.38 13.27
C TYR A 247 -7.15 4.89 13.36
N TRP A 248 -8.11 4.04 13.72
CA TRP A 248 -7.87 2.60 13.86
C TRP A 248 -7.54 1.93 12.53
N PHE A 249 -8.12 2.39 11.42
CA PHE A 249 -7.79 1.88 10.09
C PHE A 249 -6.30 2.02 9.75
N LEU A 250 -5.66 3.12 10.18
CA LEU A 250 -4.23 3.36 9.99
C LEU A 250 -3.38 2.59 11.02
N VAL A 251 -3.80 2.53 12.28
CA VAL A 251 -3.11 1.75 13.32
C VAL A 251 -3.06 0.26 12.99
N GLU A 252 -4.15 -0.31 12.48
CA GLU A 252 -4.22 -1.72 12.04
C GLU A 252 -3.27 -2.05 10.88
N ARG A 253 -2.84 -1.02 10.14
CA ARG A 253 -1.92 -1.10 9.00
C ARG A 253 -0.51 -0.63 9.37
N HIS A 254 -0.15 -0.69 10.65
CA HIS A 254 1.18 -0.32 11.15
C HIS A 254 1.60 1.12 10.78
N LEU A 255 0.61 2.02 10.62
CA LEU A 255 0.80 3.42 10.30
C LEU A 255 0.12 4.32 11.36
N PRO A 256 0.43 4.15 12.66
CA PRO A 256 -0.20 4.92 13.72
C PRO A 256 -0.10 6.44 13.45
N PRO A 257 -1.24 7.15 13.42
CA PRO A 257 -1.24 8.57 13.09
C PRO A 257 -0.48 9.42 14.10
N ARG A 258 0.06 10.56 13.63
CA ARG A 258 0.70 11.57 14.48
C ARG A 258 -0.19 12.01 15.64
N ASN A 259 -1.50 12.19 15.41
CA ASN A 259 -2.42 12.75 16.39
C ASN A 259 -3.47 11.70 16.78
N LEU A 260 -3.78 11.61 18.08
CA LEU A 260 -4.92 10.83 18.58
C LEU A 260 -6.26 11.43 18.11
N PRO A 261 -7.34 10.62 18.05
CA PRO A 261 -8.67 11.12 17.74
C PRO A 261 -9.31 11.86 18.92
N VAL A 262 -8.62 11.90 20.07
CA VAL A 262 -9.01 12.58 21.31
C VAL A 262 -7.83 13.40 21.85
N ASN A 263 -8.07 14.24 22.84
CA ASN A 263 -6.98 14.91 23.54
C ASN A 263 -6.19 13.86 24.35
N PRO A 264 -4.85 13.76 24.23
CA PRO A 264 -4.05 12.81 25.02
C PRO A 264 -4.19 12.96 26.55
N ALA A 265 -4.65 14.13 27.02
CA ALA A 265 -4.90 14.42 28.43
C ALA A 265 -6.34 14.16 28.88
N SER A 266 -7.25 13.76 27.99
CA SER A 266 -8.65 13.54 28.34
C SER A 266 -8.94 12.08 28.71
N GLU A 267 -10.00 11.89 29.49
CA GLU A 267 -10.60 10.56 29.70
C GLU A 267 -10.85 9.86 28.36
N GLY A 268 -10.55 8.57 28.29
CA GLY A 268 -10.64 7.79 27.06
C GLY A 268 -9.41 7.82 26.15
N ALA A 269 -8.36 8.62 26.44
CA ALA A 269 -7.07 8.52 25.76
C ALA A 269 -6.35 7.19 26.04
N GLU A 270 -6.57 6.62 27.23
CA GLU A 270 -5.95 5.38 27.70
C GLU A 270 -6.16 4.20 26.76
N ARG A 271 -7.37 4.04 26.18
CA ARG A 271 -7.65 2.93 25.25
C ARG A 271 -6.83 2.99 23.96
N PHE A 272 -6.35 4.17 23.59
CA PHE A 272 -5.44 4.34 22.45
C PHE A 272 -4.01 4.14 22.89
N LEU A 273 -3.56 4.87 23.92
CA LEU A 273 -2.16 4.90 24.33
C LEU A 273 -1.69 3.63 25.05
N ASN A 274 -2.60 2.80 25.56
CA ASN A 274 -2.29 1.48 26.10
C ASN A 274 -2.36 0.36 25.05
N ASP A 275 -2.87 0.63 23.85
CA ASP A 275 -2.80 -0.33 22.75
C ASP A 275 -1.35 -0.44 22.28
N PRO A 276 -0.77 -1.65 22.20
CA PRO A 276 0.62 -1.83 21.79
C PRO A 276 0.89 -1.36 20.35
N ARG A 277 -0.13 -1.36 19.48
CA ARG A 277 -0.01 -0.88 18.09
C ARG A 277 0.14 0.64 18.00
N VAL A 278 -0.18 1.36 19.07
CA VAL A 278 0.06 2.80 19.19
C VAL A 278 1.40 2.99 19.91
N TYR A 279 2.49 2.93 19.15
CA TYR A 279 3.86 3.03 19.66
C TYR A 279 4.47 4.43 19.53
N ASN A 280 3.83 5.35 18.78
CA ASN A 280 4.21 6.76 18.68
C ASN A 280 2.99 7.68 18.67
N PHE A 281 3.15 8.92 19.15
CA PHE A 281 2.20 10.02 18.93
C PHE A 281 2.85 11.39 19.20
N ALA A 282 2.25 12.46 18.67
CA ALA A 282 2.64 13.83 18.98
C ALA A 282 2.07 14.26 20.34
N LEU A 283 2.97 14.67 21.23
CA LEU A 283 2.64 15.28 22.51
C LEU A 283 2.03 16.67 22.27
N PRO A 284 0.97 17.05 23.01
CA PRO A 284 0.46 18.41 22.96
C PRO A 284 1.49 19.38 23.55
N PHE A 285 1.63 20.55 22.91
CA PHE A 285 2.47 21.65 23.36
C PHE A 285 1.61 22.80 23.90
N SER A 286 1.98 23.37 25.04
CA SER A 286 1.38 24.61 25.54
C SER A 286 2.48 25.60 25.92
N ARG A 287 2.24 26.89 25.65
CA ARG A 287 3.10 28.00 26.11
C ARG A 287 2.82 28.38 27.56
N ASN A 288 1.70 27.92 28.12
CA ASN A 288 1.42 28.08 29.54
C ASN A 288 2.25 27.03 30.32
N ARG A 289 3.26 27.51 31.05
CA ARG A 289 4.22 26.65 31.76
C ARG A 289 3.55 25.70 32.75
N GLU A 290 2.56 26.16 33.51
CA GLU A 290 1.88 25.33 34.51
C GLU A 290 1.01 24.27 33.85
N GLU A 291 0.28 24.64 32.79
CA GLU A 291 -0.51 23.69 32.01
C GLU A 291 0.38 22.62 31.38
N PHE A 292 1.48 23.03 30.75
CA PHE A 292 2.38 22.12 30.08
C PHE A 292 3.09 21.18 31.07
N ALA A 293 3.53 21.70 32.23
CA ALA A 293 4.10 20.87 33.29
C ALA A 293 3.11 19.84 33.82
N ARG A 294 1.84 20.23 34.07
CA ARG A 294 0.78 19.28 34.48
C ARG A 294 0.53 18.21 33.42
N LEU A 295 0.51 18.60 32.15
CA LEU A 295 0.35 17.67 31.03
C LEU A 295 1.50 16.66 30.97
N MET A 296 2.75 17.12 31.01
CA MET A 296 3.92 16.23 30.96
C MET A 296 3.96 15.28 32.15
N GLU A 297 3.63 15.77 33.36
CA GLU A 297 3.56 14.92 34.55
C GLU A 297 2.45 13.86 34.41
N TYR A 298 1.27 14.22 33.91
CA TYR A 298 0.21 13.26 33.63
C TYR A 298 0.64 12.18 32.63
N ILE A 299 1.20 12.58 31.47
CA ILE A 299 1.68 11.66 30.43
C ILE A 299 2.78 10.73 30.98
N LYS A 300 3.71 11.27 31.78
CA LYS A 300 4.79 10.50 32.42
C LYS A 300 4.25 9.52 33.45
N SER A 301 3.28 9.93 34.29
CA SER A 301 2.66 9.06 35.29
C SER A 301 1.96 7.84 34.69
N LYS A 302 1.55 7.93 33.42
CA LYS A 302 0.94 6.85 32.64
C LYS A 302 1.95 6.00 31.85
N GLY A 303 3.24 6.38 31.86
CA GLY A 303 4.29 5.69 31.10
C GLY A 303 4.28 5.98 29.60
N TRP A 304 3.52 6.99 29.14
CA TRP A 304 3.35 7.27 27.71
C TRP A 304 4.41 8.22 27.14
N LEU A 305 5.23 8.85 27.97
CA LEU A 305 6.22 9.84 27.53
C LEU A 305 7.19 9.27 26.48
N GLN A 306 7.58 8.00 26.60
CA GLN A 306 8.51 7.36 25.68
C GLN A 306 7.95 7.12 24.27
N LYS A 307 6.62 7.08 24.14
CA LYS A 307 5.92 7.03 22.84
C LYS A 307 5.79 8.43 22.20
N GLY A 308 6.04 9.47 22.98
CA GLY A 308 5.74 10.85 22.61
C GLY A 308 6.91 11.59 21.98
N TYR A 309 6.59 12.49 21.05
CA TYR A 309 7.49 13.54 20.58
C TYR A 309 6.73 14.86 20.40
N LEU A 310 7.41 15.99 20.56
CA LEU A 310 6.89 17.33 20.33
C LEU A 310 7.30 17.78 18.94
N TYR A 311 6.32 18.16 18.12
CA TYR A 311 6.55 18.73 16.79
C TYR A 311 5.84 20.07 16.71
N VAL A 312 6.59 21.14 17.01
CA VAL A 312 6.06 22.49 17.29
C VAL A 312 6.34 23.47 16.16
N ILE A 313 7.49 23.33 15.51
CA ILE A 313 7.94 24.20 14.42
C ILE A 313 8.12 23.31 13.19
N ASP A 314 7.61 23.78 12.06
CA ASP A 314 7.66 23.07 10.79
C ASP A 314 8.54 23.83 9.79
N GLU A 315 9.52 23.14 9.21
CA GLU A 315 10.43 23.60 8.14
C GLU A 315 10.96 25.02 8.40
N PRO A 316 11.68 25.25 9.53
CA PRO A 316 12.17 26.58 9.87
C PRO A 316 13.15 27.10 8.82
N SER A 317 13.18 28.42 8.66
CA SER A 317 14.28 29.10 7.98
C SER A 317 15.40 29.46 8.97
N PRO A 318 16.62 29.83 8.51
CA PRO A 318 17.68 30.26 9.41
C PRO A 318 17.29 31.40 10.36
N GLN A 319 16.34 32.25 9.97
CA GLN A 319 15.81 33.32 10.81
C GLN A 319 14.96 32.79 11.99
N ASP A 320 14.41 31.58 11.88
CA ASP A 320 13.61 30.92 12.91
C ASP A 320 14.46 30.10 13.90
N TYR A 321 15.76 29.90 13.64
CA TYR A 321 16.62 29.08 14.50
C TYR A 321 16.73 29.57 15.96
N PRO A 322 16.76 30.88 16.26
CA PRO A 322 16.63 31.36 17.63
C PRO A 322 15.36 30.84 18.32
N ARG A 323 14.20 30.88 17.64
CA ARG A 323 12.93 30.36 18.15
C ARG A 323 12.98 28.84 18.37
N CYS A 324 13.70 28.10 17.53
CA CYS A 324 13.88 26.66 17.69
C CYS A 324 14.65 26.35 18.98
N ARG A 325 15.77 27.05 19.23
CA ARG A 325 16.56 26.91 20.47
C ARG A 325 15.75 27.29 21.71
N GLU A 326 15.02 28.40 21.67
CA GLU A 326 14.14 28.83 22.75
C GLU A 326 13.04 27.80 23.05
N THR A 327 12.44 27.24 22.00
CA THR A 327 11.41 26.19 22.13
C THR A 327 11.99 24.93 22.78
N TYR A 328 13.16 24.47 22.33
CA TYR A 328 13.86 23.34 22.93
C TYR A 328 14.18 23.59 24.41
N GLN A 329 14.80 24.73 24.73
CA GLN A 329 15.12 25.09 26.11
C GLN A 329 13.88 25.16 27.00
N TYR A 330 12.78 25.73 26.49
CA TYR A 330 11.50 25.75 27.20
C TYR A 330 10.99 24.34 27.51
N ILE A 331 10.96 23.45 26.51
CA ILE A 331 10.57 22.05 26.68
C ILE A 331 11.43 21.37 27.74
N LYS A 332 12.76 21.44 27.60
CA LYS A 332 13.70 20.78 28.51
C LYS A 332 13.66 21.35 29.92
N SER A 333 13.28 22.62 30.09
CA SER A 333 13.10 23.23 31.43
C SER A 333 11.89 22.69 32.21
N ILE A 334 10.99 21.97 31.53
CA ILE A 334 9.76 21.42 32.10
C ILE A 334 9.83 19.89 32.17
N GLU A 335 10.19 19.24 31.07
CA GLU A 335 10.36 17.78 31.01
C GLU A 335 11.62 17.45 30.18
N PRO A 336 12.78 17.24 30.83
CA PRO A 336 14.05 16.98 30.15
C PRO A 336 14.03 15.76 29.21
N GLN A 337 13.17 14.76 29.49
CA GLN A 337 13.06 13.55 28.68
C GLN A 337 12.15 13.70 27.45
N ALA A 338 11.37 14.78 27.34
CA ALA A 338 10.50 15.00 26.20
C ALA A 338 11.32 15.26 24.93
N LYS A 339 11.03 14.53 23.85
CA LYS A 339 11.76 14.63 22.58
C LYS A 339 11.19 15.75 21.72
N PHE A 340 12.05 16.61 21.17
CA PHE A 340 11.70 17.65 20.20
C PHE A 340 12.11 17.22 18.78
N LEU A 341 11.10 17.05 17.92
CA LEU A 341 11.25 16.78 16.49
C LEU A 341 11.24 18.08 15.70
N LEU A 342 12.16 18.19 14.74
CA LEU A 342 12.25 19.32 13.82
C LEU A 342 12.43 18.84 12.38
N THR A 343 11.58 19.33 11.47
CA THR A 343 11.70 19.09 10.01
C THR A 343 12.83 19.92 9.40
N GLU A 344 14.06 19.54 9.75
CA GLU A 344 15.31 20.18 9.36
C GLU A 344 16.40 19.08 9.29
N PRO A 345 17.31 19.10 8.30
CA PRO A 345 18.52 18.28 8.33
C PRO A 345 19.42 18.60 9.54
N PRO A 346 20.36 17.72 9.92
CA PRO A 346 21.38 18.09 10.89
C PRO A 346 22.11 19.39 10.50
N THR A 347 21.84 20.45 11.26
CA THR A 347 22.32 21.81 10.97
C THR A 347 23.12 22.35 12.18
N PRO A 348 24.40 22.77 12.00
CA PRO A 348 25.30 23.15 13.09
C PRO A 348 24.74 24.17 14.10
N GLU A 349 23.98 25.15 13.64
CA GLU A 349 23.38 26.22 14.45
C GLU A 349 22.30 25.72 15.43
N LEU A 350 21.87 24.47 15.26
CA LEU A 350 20.82 23.80 16.03
C LEU A 350 21.34 22.56 16.78
N TYR A 351 22.64 22.24 16.69
CA TYR A 351 23.24 21.13 17.44
C TYR A 351 23.04 21.31 18.96
N GLY A 352 22.58 20.25 19.63
CA GLY A 352 22.21 20.28 21.04
C GLY A 352 20.83 20.88 21.35
N TYR A 353 20.06 21.27 20.33
CA TYR A 353 18.72 21.85 20.46
C TYR A 353 17.64 21.07 19.69
N VAL A 354 17.93 19.84 19.26
CA VAL A 354 17.01 18.95 18.54
C VAL A 354 17.25 17.52 19.03
N ASP A 355 16.19 16.79 19.37
CA ASP A 355 16.30 15.37 19.74
C ASP A 355 16.05 14.44 18.54
N ILE A 356 15.22 14.88 17.58
CA ILE A 356 14.86 14.12 16.39
C ILE A 356 14.97 15.04 15.16
N TRP A 357 16.01 14.83 14.35
CA TRP A 357 16.15 15.49 13.05
C TRP A 357 15.26 14.80 12.03
N CYS A 358 14.61 15.57 11.16
CA CYS A 358 13.71 15.03 10.14
C CYS A 358 13.93 15.75 8.80
N PRO A 359 15.08 15.53 8.13
CA PRO A 359 15.34 16.05 6.80
C PRO A 359 14.28 15.61 5.78
N ASN A 360 14.04 16.47 4.79
CA ASN A 360 13.43 16.02 3.54
C ASN A 360 14.34 14.92 2.94
N LEU A 361 13.77 13.90 2.32
CA LEU A 361 14.56 12.77 1.79
C LEU A 361 15.73 13.19 0.87
N ALA A 362 15.60 14.26 0.09
CA ALA A 362 16.70 14.74 -0.76
C ALA A 362 17.79 15.53 -0.01
N ALA A 363 17.53 15.94 1.23
CA ALA A 363 18.49 16.59 2.12
C ALA A 363 19.10 15.60 3.14
N PHE A 364 18.75 14.31 3.06
CA PHE A 364 19.35 13.28 3.90
C PHE A 364 20.83 13.08 3.53
N ASP A 365 21.69 13.18 4.55
CA ASP A 365 23.10 12.86 4.47
C ASP A 365 23.43 11.77 5.50
N GLU A 366 23.93 10.62 5.04
CA GLU A 366 24.18 9.48 5.93
C GLU A 366 25.26 9.81 6.96
N GLN A 367 26.36 10.46 6.55
CA GLN A 367 27.47 10.72 7.47
C GLN A 367 27.02 11.61 8.63
N HIS A 368 26.38 12.74 8.34
CA HIS A 368 25.83 13.61 9.38
C HIS A 368 24.80 12.88 10.24
N ALA A 369 23.94 12.04 9.62
CA ALA A 369 22.99 11.25 10.38
C ALA A 369 23.68 10.33 11.40
N ARG A 370 24.75 9.64 11.00
CA ARG A 370 25.55 8.78 11.91
C ARG A 370 26.21 9.59 13.02
N GLU A 371 26.77 10.75 12.70
CA GLU A 371 27.39 11.64 13.68
C GLU A 371 26.40 12.10 14.75
N ARG A 372 25.17 12.45 14.35
CA ARG A 372 24.10 12.82 15.30
C ARG A 372 23.65 11.62 16.14
N GLN A 373 23.46 10.46 15.50
CA GLN A 373 23.07 9.22 16.19
C GLN A 373 24.09 8.79 17.25
N ALA A 374 25.40 8.98 17.00
CA ALA A 374 26.45 8.71 17.98
C ALA A 374 26.36 9.57 19.25
N LEU A 375 25.66 10.72 19.19
CA LEU A 375 25.38 11.58 20.33
C LEU A 375 24.05 11.26 21.03
N GLY A 376 23.34 10.21 20.61
CA GLY A 376 22.07 9.78 21.17
C GLY A 376 20.83 10.49 20.57
N GLU A 377 21.03 11.34 19.56
CA GLU A 377 19.93 11.95 18.80
C GLU A 377 19.33 10.94 17.82
N GLN A 378 18.11 11.20 17.34
CA GLN A 378 17.46 10.38 16.32
C GLN A 378 17.44 11.10 14.98
N VAL A 379 17.42 10.32 13.91
CA VAL A 379 17.24 10.82 12.54
C VAL A 379 16.07 10.09 11.91
N TRP A 380 15.07 10.86 11.53
CA TRP A 380 13.92 10.47 10.73
C TRP A 380 14.07 11.08 9.33
N TRP A 381 13.08 10.89 8.47
CA TRP A 381 12.93 11.72 7.29
C TRP A 381 11.46 11.93 6.94
N TYR A 382 11.23 12.74 5.93
CA TYR A 382 9.91 12.87 5.32
C TYR A 382 9.99 13.01 3.80
N THR A 383 8.86 12.67 3.18
CA THR A 383 8.57 12.99 1.79
C THR A 383 7.29 13.83 1.73
N CYS A 384 7.13 14.61 0.66
CA CYS A 384 5.92 15.37 0.38
C CYS A 384 5.75 15.48 -1.14
N ILE A 385 5.37 16.65 -1.63
CA ILE A 385 5.46 17.00 -3.05
C ILE A 385 6.89 16.90 -3.61
N GLY A 386 7.90 17.01 -2.74
CA GLY A 386 9.31 16.80 -3.01
C GLY A 386 9.96 15.86 -1.98
N PRO A 387 11.04 15.16 -2.34
CA PRO A 387 11.62 15.13 -3.68
C PRO A 387 10.75 14.29 -4.63
N LYS A 388 11.06 14.36 -5.93
CA LYS A 388 10.43 13.52 -6.97
C LYS A 388 11.51 12.66 -7.62
N TYR A 389 11.18 11.95 -8.71
CA TYR A 389 12.15 11.19 -9.49
C TYR A 389 13.55 11.85 -9.57
N PRO A 390 14.64 11.14 -9.26
CA PRO A 390 14.72 9.68 -9.10
C PRO A 390 14.41 9.15 -7.69
N TYR A 391 13.99 10.00 -6.74
CA TYR A 391 13.65 9.55 -5.39
C TYR A 391 12.31 8.82 -5.37
N PRO A 392 12.14 7.79 -4.51
CA PRO A 392 10.85 7.15 -4.30
C PRO A 392 9.87 8.14 -3.67
N THR A 393 8.61 8.12 -4.12
CA THR A 393 7.55 8.99 -3.60
C THR A 393 6.29 8.22 -3.21
N TYR A 394 5.37 8.92 -2.56
CA TYR A 394 4.01 8.44 -2.29
C TYR A 394 2.97 9.00 -3.28
N LEU A 395 3.41 9.41 -4.48
CA LEU A 395 2.55 9.95 -5.52
C LEU A 395 1.85 8.82 -6.31
N ILE A 396 0.64 9.07 -6.79
CA ILE A 396 -0.16 8.07 -7.52
C ILE A 396 0.52 7.65 -8.83
N ASP A 397 1.23 8.57 -9.48
CA ASP A 397 1.93 8.36 -10.75
C ASP A 397 3.41 7.98 -10.62
N ASP A 398 3.80 7.47 -9.47
CA ASP A 398 5.07 6.75 -9.28
C ASP A 398 4.90 5.23 -9.52
N ASP A 399 5.99 4.49 -9.56
CA ASP A 399 5.95 3.02 -9.63
C ASP A 399 5.49 2.41 -8.30
N GLY A 400 4.86 1.22 -8.35
CA GLY A 400 4.37 0.56 -7.12
C GLY A 400 5.49 0.32 -6.09
N ILE A 401 6.68 -0.10 -6.55
CA ILE A 401 7.84 -0.33 -5.69
C ILE A 401 8.28 0.91 -4.90
N SER A 402 8.08 2.12 -5.45
CA SER A 402 8.44 3.38 -4.80
C SER A 402 7.75 3.56 -3.44
N HIS A 403 6.56 2.98 -3.26
CA HIS A 403 5.80 3.08 -2.01
C HIS A 403 6.28 2.11 -0.92
N ARG A 404 6.97 1.03 -1.29
CA ARG A 404 7.48 -0.01 -0.36
C ARG A 404 8.96 0.17 -0.04
N ILE A 405 9.74 0.68 -1.00
CA ILE A 405 11.21 0.75 -0.91
C ILE A 405 11.70 1.76 0.14
N LEU A 406 10.92 2.78 0.50
CA LEU A 406 11.36 3.79 1.45
C LEU A 406 11.64 3.17 2.83
N GLN A 407 10.85 2.19 3.26
CA GLN A 407 11.06 1.51 4.54
C GLN A 407 12.27 0.56 4.51
N TRP A 408 12.58 -0.07 3.36
CA TRP A 408 13.85 -0.78 3.19
C TRP A 408 15.05 0.16 3.31
N MET A 409 14.95 1.35 2.72
CA MET A 409 15.97 2.38 2.86
C MET A 409 16.13 2.80 4.33
N GLN A 410 15.05 2.87 5.13
CA GLN A 410 15.16 3.14 6.57
C GLN A 410 16.04 2.10 7.26
N ALA A 411 15.83 0.81 6.98
CA ALA A 411 16.65 -0.26 7.57
C ALA A 411 18.13 -0.16 7.16
N VAL A 412 18.42 0.13 5.88
CA VAL A 412 19.79 0.26 5.36
C VAL A 412 20.51 1.46 5.98
N TYR A 413 19.88 2.63 5.96
CA TYR A 413 20.48 3.88 6.44
C TYR A 413 20.28 4.12 7.94
N ASN A 414 19.67 3.16 8.66
CA ASN A 414 19.30 3.28 10.08
C ASN A 414 18.50 4.57 10.37
N VAL A 415 17.57 4.91 9.49
CA VAL A 415 16.65 6.01 9.74
C VAL A 415 15.54 5.50 10.64
N GLN A 416 15.34 6.17 11.77
CA GLN A 416 14.55 5.69 12.90
C GLN A 416 13.10 6.15 12.87
N GLY A 417 12.66 6.76 11.78
CA GLY A 417 11.25 7.07 11.57
C GLY A 417 10.93 7.77 10.25
N ASN A 418 9.66 7.68 9.87
CA ASN A 418 9.13 8.27 8.65
C ASN A 418 7.93 9.17 8.94
N LEU A 419 7.98 10.38 8.39
CA LEU A 419 6.91 11.36 8.47
C LEU A 419 6.24 11.56 7.11
N TYR A 420 4.91 11.68 7.13
CA TYR A 420 4.14 12.10 5.96
C TYR A 420 3.07 13.10 6.37
N TRP A 421 3.06 14.27 5.73
CA TRP A 421 2.37 15.45 6.24
C TRP A 421 0.84 15.29 6.37
N SER A 422 0.22 14.45 5.54
CA SER A 422 -1.20 14.08 5.68
C SER A 422 -1.59 12.81 4.92
N THR A 423 -2.61 12.12 5.40
CA THR A 423 -3.22 10.92 4.78
C THR A 423 -4.65 11.18 4.27
N THR A 424 -5.23 12.35 4.56
CA THR A 424 -6.65 12.68 4.28
C THR A 424 -6.85 14.08 3.69
N CYS A 425 -5.81 14.69 3.13
CA CYS A 425 -5.89 16.03 2.55
C CYS A 425 -6.63 16.00 1.19
N TRP A 426 -7.96 16.06 1.21
CA TRP A 426 -8.77 15.90 0.00
C TRP A 426 -9.15 17.21 -0.66
N ARG A 427 -9.35 18.29 0.12
CA ARG A 427 -9.57 19.63 -0.44
C ARG A 427 -8.32 20.13 -1.17
N ARG A 428 -8.54 20.77 -2.33
CA ARG A 428 -7.46 21.24 -3.19
C ARG A 428 -6.87 22.54 -2.68
N TRP A 429 -5.55 22.68 -2.71
CA TRP A 429 -4.88 23.95 -2.44
C TRP A 429 -4.97 24.88 -3.65
N ASN A 430 -5.45 26.11 -3.42
CA ASN A 430 -5.46 27.18 -4.41
C ASN A 430 -4.35 28.18 -4.09
N SER A 431 -3.23 28.12 -4.83
CA SER A 431 -2.07 29.00 -4.62
C SER A 431 -2.36 30.48 -4.88
N LYS A 432 -3.39 30.82 -5.67
CA LYS A 432 -3.76 32.23 -5.91
C LYS A 432 -4.50 32.82 -4.72
N LEU A 433 -5.38 32.03 -4.10
CA LEU A 433 -6.22 32.45 -2.98
C LEU A 433 -5.62 32.09 -1.61
N GLN A 434 -4.51 31.35 -1.58
CA GLN A 434 -3.83 30.89 -0.36
C GLN A 434 -4.79 30.15 0.59
N ARG A 435 -5.70 29.33 0.04
CA ARG A 435 -6.69 28.56 0.81
C ARG A 435 -7.05 27.23 0.16
N ARG A 436 -7.61 26.33 0.97
CA ARG A 436 -8.19 25.05 0.53
C ARG A 436 -9.60 25.27 -0.05
N GLU A 437 -9.92 24.55 -1.12
CA GLU A 437 -11.21 24.58 -1.81
C GLU A 437 -11.80 23.15 -1.94
N PRO A 438 -13.13 23.02 -2.07
CA PRO A 438 -13.76 21.72 -2.34
C PRO A 438 -13.11 21.04 -3.55
N ASN A 439 -12.81 19.76 -3.41
CA ASN A 439 -12.22 18.94 -4.45
C ASN A 439 -12.71 17.50 -4.27
N ASP A 440 -12.83 16.80 -5.37
CA ASP A 440 -13.13 15.38 -5.37
C ASP A 440 -11.91 14.59 -5.82
N VAL A 441 -11.26 13.91 -4.89
CA VAL A 441 -10.05 13.12 -5.16
C VAL A 441 -10.30 11.86 -5.99
N TRP A 442 -11.55 11.44 -6.16
CA TRP A 442 -11.92 10.34 -7.05
C TRP A 442 -11.84 10.77 -8.53
N GLU A 443 -12.07 12.04 -8.84
CA GLU A 443 -12.02 12.59 -10.20
C GLU A 443 -10.81 13.48 -10.48
N ASN A 444 -10.27 14.13 -9.44
CA ASN A 444 -9.12 14.99 -9.50
C ASN A 444 -8.13 14.65 -8.36
N PRO A 445 -7.17 13.75 -8.61
CA PRO A 445 -6.21 13.32 -7.59
C PRO A 445 -5.19 14.39 -7.20
N MET A 446 -5.14 15.54 -7.88
CA MET A 446 -4.21 16.62 -7.57
C MET A 446 -4.78 17.58 -6.50
N ALA A 447 -4.77 17.13 -5.25
CA ALA A 447 -5.17 17.95 -4.10
C ALA A 447 -4.12 19.02 -3.77
N PHE A 448 -2.82 18.72 -3.91
CA PHE A 448 -1.75 19.70 -3.84
C PHE A 448 -1.14 19.95 -5.23
N PRO A 449 -0.87 21.21 -5.63
CA PRO A 449 -0.32 21.51 -6.95
C PRO A 449 0.96 20.73 -7.27
N GLY A 450 0.95 20.06 -8.42
CA GLY A 450 2.10 19.33 -8.94
C GLY A 450 2.25 17.90 -8.41
N GLY A 451 1.34 17.39 -7.58
CA GLY A 451 1.44 16.06 -6.97
C GLY A 451 0.10 15.35 -6.92
N ASN A 452 -0.07 14.37 -7.80
CA ASN A 452 -1.23 13.48 -7.78
C ASN A 452 -1.12 12.56 -6.56
N GLY A 453 -2.10 12.64 -5.66
CA GLY A 453 -2.09 11.85 -4.41
C GLY A 453 -1.34 12.50 -3.24
N ASP A 454 -0.63 13.61 -3.45
CA ASP A 454 0.12 14.22 -2.35
C ASP A 454 -0.84 14.75 -1.26
N GLY A 455 -0.59 14.35 -0.02
CA GLY A 455 -1.40 14.66 1.14
C GLY A 455 -2.55 13.71 1.41
N PHE A 456 -2.79 12.69 0.57
CA PHE A 456 -3.75 11.65 0.92
C PHE A 456 -3.31 10.25 0.48
N LEU A 457 -3.50 9.30 1.39
CA LEU A 457 -3.31 7.86 1.16
C LEU A 457 -4.63 7.10 1.32
N LEU A 458 -5.65 7.76 1.88
CA LEU A 458 -7.00 7.25 2.03
C LEU A 458 -7.96 8.01 1.13
N TYR A 459 -9.04 7.36 0.73
CA TYR A 459 -10.18 7.98 0.05
C TYR A 459 -11.39 8.04 0.99
N PRO A 460 -12.29 9.03 0.83
CA PRO A 460 -13.57 9.04 1.55
C PRO A 460 -14.53 8.01 0.94
N GLY A 461 -15.02 7.07 1.75
CA GLY A 461 -15.88 5.97 1.28
C GLY A 461 -17.30 6.37 0.87
N SER A 462 -17.77 7.55 1.28
CA SER A 462 -19.15 8.02 1.03
C SER A 462 -19.54 7.99 -0.45
N LYS A 463 -18.59 8.26 -1.36
CA LYS A 463 -18.77 8.20 -2.81
C LYS A 463 -19.11 6.81 -3.36
N VAL A 464 -18.63 5.77 -2.69
CA VAL A 464 -18.81 4.37 -3.10
C VAL A 464 -19.74 3.61 -2.15
N GLY A 465 -20.49 4.34 -1.31
CA GLY A 465 -21.46 3.76 -0.38
C GLY A 465 -20.83 3.08 0.84
N ILE A 466 -19.59 3.40 1.17
CA ILE A 466 -18.87 2.86 2.34
C ILE A 466 -18.79 3.90 3.45
N ASP A 467 -19.25 3.53 4.64
CA ASP A 467 -19.23 4.38 5.84
C ASP A 467 -17.87 4.29 6.56
N GLY A 468 -16.86 4.94 5.97
CA GLY A 468 -15.51 4.97 6.53
C GLY A 468 -14.40 5.26 5.51
N PRO A 469 -13.13 4.98 5.88
CA PRO A 469 -11.99 5.07 4.99
C PRO A 469 -12.02 4.01 3.87
N ILE A 470 -11.42 4.36 2.74
CA ILE A 470 -11.05 3.46 1.66
C ILE A 470 -9.53 3.50 1.51
N SER A 471 -8.88 2.33 1.48
CA SER A 471 -7.42 2.23 1.33
C SER A 471 -6.97 2.62 -0.09
N SER A 472 -5.66 2.70 -0.29
CA SER A 472 -5.03 2.80 -1.60
C SER A 472 -3.93 1.75 -1.74
N ILE A 473 -3.57 1.43 -2.99
CA ILE A 473 -2.39 0.61 -3.29
C ILE A 473 -1.16 1.18 -2.60
N ARG A 474 -1.01 2.52 -2.59
CA ARG A 474 0.09 3.21 -1.92
C ARG A 474 0.13 2.92 -0.42
N LEU A 475 -1.00 3.05 0.28
CA LEU A 475 -1.07 2.79 1.71
C LEU A 475 -0.69 1.34 2.03
N GLU A 476 -1.21 0.36 1.27
CA GLU A 476 -0.91 -1.05 1.50
C GLU A 476 0.56 -1.38 1.22
N LEU A 477 1.17 -0.78 0.20
CA LEU A 477 2.60 -0.98 -0.09
C LEU A 477 3.52 -0.30 0.93
N ILE A 478 3.09 0.81 1.54
CA ILE A 478 3.79 1.43 2.68
C ILE A 478 3.69 0.52 3.92
N ARG A 479 2.53 -0.11 4.15
CA ARG A 479 2.36 -1.12 5.21
C ARG A 479 3.30 -2.30 5.00
N ASP A 480 3.32 -2.89 3.80
CA ASP A 480 4.24 -3.98 3.44
C ASP A 480 5.69 -3.58 3.71
N GLY A 481 6.09 -2.37 3.31
CA GLY A 481 7.43 -1.87 3.58
C GLY A 481 7.72 -1.73 5.07
N THR A 482 6.73 -1.30 5.85
CA THR A 482 6.87 -1.16 7.31
C THR A 482 7.05 -2.52 7.98
N GLU A 483 6.34 -3.54 7.52
CA GLU A 483 6.50 -4.95 7.94
C GLU A 483 7.88 -5.50 7.56
N ASP A 484 8.35 -5.24 6.34
CA ASP A 484 9.71 -5.63 5.90
C ASP A 484 10.79 -5.01 6.78
N CYS A 485 10.68 -3.72 7.09
CA CYS A 485 11.63 -3.02 7.93
C CYS A 485 11.67 -3.60 9.35
N GLU A 486 10.52 -4.03 9.88
CA GLU A 486 10.44 -4.67 11.18
C GLU A 486 11.10 -6.06 11.17
N TYR A 487 10.97 -6.85 10.09
CA TYR A 487 11.75 -8.09 9.95
C TYR A 487 13.26 -7.84 9.98
N LEU A 488 13.73 -6.82 9.26
CA LEU A 488 15.15 -6.44 9.25
C LEU A 488 15.63 -5.98 10.63
N TRP A 489 14.78 -5.27 11.37
CA TRP A 489 15.05 -4.88 12.75
C TRP A 489 15.17 -6.10 13.67
N LEU A 490 14.21 -7.04 13.60
CA LEU A 490 14.22 -8.28 14.39
C LEU A 490 15.47 -9.12 14.11
N LEU A 491 15.82 -9.28 12.83
CA LEU A 491 17.03 -10.00 12.44
C LEU A 491 18.28 -9.36 13.03
N ARG A 492 18.40 -8.03 12.96
CA ARG A 492 19.55 -7.32 13.52
C ARG A 492 19.62 -7.45 15.03
N HIS A 493 18.47 -7.34 15.71
CA HIS A 493 18.39 -7.52 17.15
C HIS A 493 18.86 -8.92 17.58
N GLU A 494 18.40 -9.98 16.90
CA GLU A 494 18.84 -11.35 17.17
C GLU A 494 20.35 -11.55 16.92
N ILE A 495 20.90 -10.96 15.85
CA ILE A 495 22.34 -10.99 15.59
C ILE A 495 23.12 -10.33 16.74
N ASP A 496 22.68 -9.15 17.20
CA ASP A 496 23.33 -8.42 18.29
C ASP A 496 23.27 -9.19 19.61
N GLU A 497 22.14 -9.82 19.93
CA GLU A 497 21.99 -10.65 21.14
C GLU A 497 22.87 -11.91 21.08
N LEU A 498 22.96 -12.57 19.92
CA LEU A 498 23.89 -13.68 19.72
C LEU A 498 25.35 -13.22 19.85
N ALA A 499 25.71 -12.07 19.27
CA ALA A 499 27.05 -11.52 19.36
C ALA A 499 27.45 -11.23 20.82
N LYS A 500 26.54 -10.66 21.62
CA LYS A 500 26.74 -10.46 23.06
C LYS A 500 26.89 -11.79 23.80
N ARG A 501 26.02 -12.76 23.52
CA ARG A 501 26.03 -14.09 24.16
C ARG A 501 27.34 -14.85 23.93
N PHE A 502 27.95 -14.69 22.75
CA PHE A 502 29.18 -15.38 22.36
C PHE A 502 30.44 -14.51 22.45
N ASP A 503 30.35 -13.31 23.05
CA ASP A 503 31.47 -12.34 23.16
C ASP A 503 32.15 -12.01 21.81
N LEU A 504 31.36 -11.96 20.74
CA LEU A 504 31.80 -11.63 19.38
C LEU A 504 31.80 -10.12 19.10
N THR A 505 31.51 -9.30 20.11
CA THR A 505 31.38 -7.83 19.98
C THR A 505 32.66 -7.10 19.60
N LYS A 506 33.81 -7.79 19.54
CA LYS A 506 35.08 -7.27 19.02
C LYS A 506 35.28 -7.48 17.51
N HIS A 507 34.36 -8.17 16.83
CA HIS A 507 34.52 -8.60 15.43
C HIS A 507 33.33 -8.25 14.51
N ILE A 508 32.36 -7.48 14.99
CA ILE A 508 31.21 -6.92 14.26
C ILE A 508 31.24 -5.42 14.49
#